data_AF-A0A2Z6MBK6-F1
#
_entry.id   AF-A0A2Z6MBK6-F1
#
_cell.length_a   1.000
_cell.length_b   1.000
_cell.length_c   1.000
_cell.angle_alpha   90.00
_cell.angle_beta   90.00
_cell.angle_gamma   90.00
#
_symmetry.space_group_name_H-M   'P 1'
#
loop_
_entity.id
_entity.type
_entity.pdbx_description
1 polymer ?
#
loop_
_entity_poly.entity_id
_entity_poly.type
_entity_poly.pdbx_seq_one_letter_code
_entity_poly.pdbx_strand_id
1 'polypeptide(L)'
;MNWYGKAYLFDNVVNVSVGERENRMMITGLHTVVDIFCVTCGSIVGWKYEAAYDKSQKYKEGKFILERYKVMGPDGSLYLVAQEDAEE
;
A
#
# COMPACT_ATOMS: atom_id res chain seq x y z
N MET A 1 -8.71 5.06 -7.84
CA MET A 1 -7.53 4.27 -7.41
C MET A 1 -7.47 3.01 -8.25
N ASN A 2 -6.29 2.59 -8.73
CA ASN A 2 -6.18 1.43 -9.63
C ASN A 2 -5.81 0.19 -8.82
N TRP A 3 -6.83 -0.53 -8.39
CA TRP A 3 -6.75 -1.72 -7.54
C TRP A 3 -6.18 -2.96 -8.24
N TYR A 4 -5.81 -2.85 -9.52
CA TYR A 4 -5.09 -3.87 -10.29
C TYR A 4 -3.61 -3.52 -10.55
N GLY A 5 -3.12 -2.41 -10.01
CA GLY A 5 -1.73 -2.01 -10.16
C GLY A 5 -0.75 -2.88 -9.37
N LYS A 6 0.53 -2.84 -9.76
CA LYS A 6 1.61 -3.43 -8.95
C LYS A 6 1.66 -2.72 -7.59
N ALA A 7 1.71 -3.50 -6.52
CA ALA A 7 1.75 -3.00 -5.16
C ALA A 7 2.58 -3.92 -4.27
N TYR A 8 2.98 -3.41 -3.11
CA TYR A 8 3.78 -4.13 -2.12
C TYR A 8 3.00 -4.27 -0.82
N LEU A 9 3.17 -5.40 -0.13
CA LEU A 9 2.58 -5.68 1.18
C LEU A 9 3.64 -5.48 2.27
N PHE A 10 3.34 -4.62 3.25
CA PHE A 10 4.25 -4.26 4.34
C PHE A 10 3.62 -4.53 5.71
N ASP A 11 4.45 -4.86 6.69
CA ASP A 11 4.03 -4.95 8.10
C ASP A 11 3.81 -3.58 8.73
N ASN A 12 4.67 -2.60 8.39
CA ASN A 12 4.62 -1.26 8.95
C ASN A 12 4.86 -0.21 7.85
N VAL A 13 4.14 0.90 7.93
CA VAL A 13 4.32 2.09 7.08
C VAL A 13 4.26 3.33 7.97
N VAL A 14 5.19 4.26 7.78
CA VAL A 14 5.27 5.53 8.50
C VAL A 14 4.94 6.71 7.59
N ASN A 15 4.77 7.90 8.16
CA ASN A 15 4.46 9.14 7.43
C ASN A 15 3.14 9.06 6.63
N VAL A 16 2.19 8.26 7.14
CA VAL A 16 0.83 8.16 6.59
C VAL A 16 -0.22 8.44 7.66
N SER A 17 -1.33 9.05 7.25
CA SER A 17 -2.57 9.10 8.03
C SER A 17 -3.57 8.07 7.49
N VAL A 18 -4.53 7.67 8.32
CA VAL A 18 -5.58 6.69 7.97
C VAL A 18 -6.92 7.39 7.73
N GLY A 19 -7.65 6.94 6.72
CA GLY A 19 -9.01 7.39 6.43
C GLY A 19 -10.08 6.61 7.18
N GLU A 20 -11.31 6.71 6.69
CA GLU A 20 -12.45 5.97 7.21
C GLU A 20 -12.39 4.49 6.82
N ARG A 21 -13.04 3.65 7.64
CA ARG A 21 -13.19 2.22 7.34
C ARG A 21 -14.23 2.03 6.26
N GLU A 22 -13.88 1.23 5.26
CA GLU A 22 -14.79 0.84 4.20
C GLU A 22 -14.67 -0.66 3.89
N ASN A 23 -15.79 -1.25 3.48
CA ASN A 23 -15.82 -2.64 3.02
C ASN A 23 -15.59 -2.67 1.51
N ARG A 24 -14.52 -3.34 1.08
CA ARG A 24 -14.08 -3.41 -0.31
C ARG A 24 -14.03 -4.87 -0.79
N MET A 25 -14.73 -5.17 -1.88
CA MET A 25 -14.59 -6.45 -2.57
C MET A 25 -13.31 -6.47 -3.39
N MET A 26 -12.46 -7.46 -3.17
CA MET A 26 -11.21 -7.68 -3.89
C MET A 26 -11.20 -9.08 -4.54
N ILE A 27 -10.20 -9.36 -5.37
CA ILE A 27 -10.01 -10.69 -5.99
C ILE A 27 -9.96 -11.80 -4.93
N THR A 28 -9.38 -11.51 -3.75
CA THR A 28 -9.28 -12.46 -2.64
C THR A 28 -10.47 -12.42 -1.66
N GLY A 29 -11.58 -11.80 -2.05
CA GLY A 29 -12.81 -11.71 -1.24
C GLY A 29 -13.03 -10.36 -0.55
N LEU A 30 -14.01 -10.33 0.35
CA LEU A 30 -14.42 -9.13 1.10
C LEU A 30 -13.40 -8.78 2.18
N HIS A 31 -13.04 -7.50 2.26
CA HIS A 31 -12.15 -6.96 3.28
C HIS A 31 -12.71 -5.65 3.81
N THR A 32 -12.47 -5.35 5.09
CA THR A 32 -12.57 -3.99 5.64
C THR A 32 -11.20 -3.35 5.55
N VAL A 33 -11.11 -2.18 4.92
CA VAL A 33 -9.86 -1.45 4.70
C VAL A 33 -9.98 0.01 5.12
N VAL A 34 -8.84 0.65 5.36
CA VAL A 34 -8.72 2.11 5.47
C VAL A 34 -7.73 2.58 4.43
N ASP A 35 -8.08 3.61 3.66
CA ASP A 35 -7.11 4.25 2.78
C ASP A 35 -6.01 4.94 3.61
N ILE A 36 -4.79 4.96 3.09
CA ILE A 36 -3.65 5.64 3.72
C ILE A 36 -3.14 6.78 2.85
N PHE A 37 -2.92 7.93 3.49
CA PHE A 37 -2.61 9.19 2.84
C PHE A 37 -1.22 9.65 3.27
N CYS A 38 -0.41 10.10 2.32
CA CYS A 38 0.88 10.72 2.65
C CYS A 38 0.67 11.96 3.51
N VAL A 39 1.35 12.05 4.66
CA VAL A 39 1.24 13.20 5.59
C VAL A 39 1.65 14.52 4.92
N THR A 40 2.61 14.48 4.00
CA THR A 40 3.15 15.70 3.36
C THR A 40 2.24 16.27 2.29
N CYS A 41 1.72 15.44 1.39
CA CYS A 41 0.97 15.90 0.21
C CYS A 41 -0.51 15.56 0.23
N GLY A 42 -0.98 14.80 1.22
CA GLY A 42 -2.37 14.36 1.34
C GLY A 42 -2.84 13.38 0.27
N SER A 43 -1.98 12.97 -0.66
CA SER A 43 -2.36 12.02 -1.71
C SER A 43 -2.51 10.60 -1.16
N ILE A 44 -3.45 9.84 -1.71
CA ILE A 44 -3.60 8.42 -1.37
C ILE A 44 -2.43 7.64 -1.97
N VAL A 45 -1.74 6.88 -1.12
CA VAL A 45 -0.57 6.06 -1.49
C VAL A 45 -0.84 4.56 -1.37
N GLY A 46 -1.96 4.17 -0.75
CA GLY A 46 -2.28 2.78 -0.50
C GLY A 46 -3.47 2.59 0.43
N TRP A 47 -3.58 1.40 1.03
CA TRP A 47 -4.58 1.08 2.06
C TRP A 47 -4.02 0.11 3.11
N LYS A 48 -4.63 0.07 4.28
CA LYS A 48 -4.36 -0.93 5.33
C LYS A 48 -5.57 -1.86 5.45
N TYR A 49 -5.31 -3.15 5.65
CA TYR A 49 -6.36 -4.11 5.97
C TYR A 49 -6.71 -4.05 7.46
N GLU A 50 -7.97 -3.73 7.76
CA GLU A 50 -8.49 -3.80 9.14
C GLU A 50 -9.09 -5.18 9.42
N ALA A 51 -9.78 -5.78 8.45
CA ALA A 51 -10.34 -7.12 8.57
C ALA A 51 -10.39 -7.85 7.23
N ALA A 52 -10.21 -9.17 7.27
CA ALA A 52 -10.44 -10.10 6.17
C ALA A 52 -11.51 -11.12 6.58
N TYR A 53 -12.51 -11.36 5.73
CA TYR A 53 -13.62 -12.27 6.07
C TYR A 53 -13.35 -13.72 5.68
N ASP A 54 -12.42 -13.95 4.75
CA ASP A 54 -11.90 -15.28 4.44
C ASP A 54 -10.72 -15.62 5.39
N LYS A 55 -10.79 -16.81 6.01
CA LYS A 55 -9.72 -17.34 6.87
C LYS A 55 -8.38 -17.40 6.15
N SER A 56 -8.37 -17.72 4.85
CA SER A 56 -7.14 -17.80 4.04
C SER A 56 -6.43 -16.44 3.90
N GLN A 57 -7.14 -15.34 4.14
CA GLN A 57 -6.65 -13.98 3.97
C GLN A 57 -6.35 -13.26 5.29
N LYS A 58 -6.53 -13.93 6.44
CA LYS A 58 -6.30 -13.34 7.77
C LYS A 58 -4.88 -12.82 7.99
N TYR A 59 -3.89 -13.39 7.30
CA TYR A 59 -2.52 -12.90 7.35
C TYR A 59 -2.37 -11.44 6.86
N LYS A 60 -3.35 -10.90 6.13
CA LYS A 60 -3.34 -9.51 5.67
C LYS A 60 -3.78 -8.52 6.75
N GLU A 61 -4.52 -8.95 7.76
CA GLU A 61 -5.03 -8.04 8.80
C GLU A 61 -3.88 -7.30 9.49
N GLY A 62 -4.01 -5.98 9.62
CA GLY A 62 -2.97 -5.11 10.14
C GLY A 62 -1.91 -4.69 9.11
N LYS A 63 -1.78 -5.39 7.98
CA LYS A 63 -0.78 -5.10 6.95
C LYS A 63 -1.23 -3.99 6.00
N PHE A 64 -0.25 -3.39 5.34
CA PHE A 64 -0.39 -2.24 4.46
C PHE A 64 -0.08 -2.63 3.02
N ILE A 65 -0.86 -2.10 2.08
CA ILE A 65 -0.55 -2.12 0.66
C ILE A 65 -0.10 -0.72 0.26
N LEU A 66 1.05 -0.61 -0.41
CA LEU A 66 1.50 0.61 -1.10
C LEU A 66 1.49 0.40 -2.61
N GLU A 67 0.81 1.28 -3.34
CA GLU A 67 0.78 1.25 -4.81
C GLU A 67 2.15 1.69 -5.36
N ARG A 68 2.84 0.81 -6.11
CA ARG A 68 4.21 1.07 -6.60
C ARG A 68 4.32 2.40 -7.34
N TYR A 69 3.35 2.69 -8.20
CA TYR A 69 3.34 3.93 -8.99
C TYR A 69 3.28 5.19 -8.11
N LYS A 70 2.60 5.12 -6.97
CA LYS A 70 2.44 6.24 -6.03
C LYS A 70 3.71 6.53 -5.25
N VAL A 71 4.52 5.51 -5.00
CA VAL A 71 5.75 5.63 -4.20
C VAL A 71 7.02 5.76 -5.04
N MET A 72 7.04 5.25 -6.28
CA MET A 72 8.26 5.22 -7.12
C MET A 72 8.06 5.82 -8.52
N GLY A 73 6.86 6.27 -8.89
CA GLY A 73 6.57 6.77 -10.25
C GLY A 73 6.40 5.67 -11.31
N PRO A 74 6.29 6.04 -12.60
CA PRO A 74 5.99 5.13 -13.71
C PRO A 74 7.08 4.08 -13.97
N ASP A 75 8.33 4.49 -13.83
CA ASP A 75 9.53 3.76 -14.22
C ASP A 75 10.10 2.92 -13.08
N GLY A 76 9.86 3.30 -11.81
CA GLY A 76 10.38 2.56 -10.66
C GLY A 76 11.91 2.64 -10.54
N SER A 77 12.54 3.54 -11.30
CA SER A 77 13.99 3.63 -11.48
C SER A 77 14.70 4.35 -10.32
N LEU A 78 13.97 5.10 -9.49
CA LEU A 78 14.56 5.99 -8.49
C LEU A 78 15.42 5.26 -7.43
N TYR A 79 15.14 3.98 -7.15
CA TYR A 79 15.94 3.17 -6.23
C TYR A 79 17.12 2.44 -6.88
N LEU A 80 17.09 2.20 -8.20
CA LEU A 80 18.23 1.59 -8.90
C LEU A 80 19.39 2.59 -9.01
N VAL A 81 19.07 3.87 -9.25
CA VAL A 81 20.08 4.93 -9.33
C VAL A 81 20.80 5.12 -7.99
N ALA A 82 20.10 5.02 -6.86
CA ALA A 82 20.70 5.19 -5.53
C ALA A 82 21.60 4.02 -5.09
N GLN A 83 21.56 2.86 -5.77
CA GLN A 83 22.47 1.75 -5.50
C GLN A 83 23.77 1.82 -6.32
N GLU A 84 23.79 2.57 -7.42
CA GLU A 84 24.99 2.74 -8.25
C GLU A 84 25.95 3.82 -7.70
N ASP A 85 25.45 4.76 -6.90
CA ASP A 85 26.25 5.86 -6.31
C ASP A 85 26.90 5.52 -4.95
N ALA A 86 26.79 4.27 -4.48
CA ALA A 86 27.31 3.83 -3.17
C ALA A 86 28.59 2.97 -3.25
N GLU A 87 29.17 2.80 -4.43
CA GLU A 87 30.40 2.01 -4.66
C GLU A 87 31.60 2.83 -5.21
N GLU A 88 31.73 4.11 -4.87
CA GLU A 88 33.01 4.85 -4.97
C GLU A 88 33.53 5.34 -3.61
#